data_AF-A0AAE9L297-F1
#
_entry.id   AF-A0AAE9L297-F1
#
_cell.length_a   1.000
_cell.length_b   1.000
_cell.length_c   1.000
_cell.angle_alpha   90.00
_cell.angle_beta   90.00
_cell.angle_gamma   90.00
#
_symmetry.space_group_name_H-M   'P 1'
#
loop_
_entity.id
_entity.type
_entity.pdbx_description
1 polymer ?
#
loop_
_entity_poly.entity_id
_entity_poly.type
_entity_poly.pdbx_seq_one_letter_code
_entity_poly.pdbx_strand_id
1 'polypeptide(L)'
;MRTGMRCGLVAAALVAAGASGMASAADKLLTMPIDKALASEAAKERIDPNTKLLFGFNKPEGATAPTSYKTVKRVRRPVSQVPDAPRPTDEQLCQTVFVQAVQDLQQRAAQAGSNAVVEIRSNWKDDETASETTYVCAKGAAYIGVALKATLVKTGG
;
A
#
# COMPACT_ATOMS: atom_id res chain seq x y z
N MET A 1 11.39 16.23 -78.13
CA MET A 1 11.07 17.15 -77.01
C MET A 1 9.57 17.34 -76.90
N ARG A 2 8.93 16.67 -75.94
CA ARG A 2 7.72 17.11 -75.22
C ARG A 2 7.41 16.07 -74.15
N THR A 3 7.48 16.54 -72.92
CA THR A 3 7.40 15.84 -71.64
C THR A 3 5.97 15.41 -71.34
N GLY A 4 5.78 14.21 -70.77
CA GLY A 4 4.46 13.70 -70.40
C GLY A 4 4.55 12.59 -69.34
N MET A 5 4.95 12.98 -68.13
CA MET A 5 4.91 12.21 -66.89
C MET A 5 3.51 11.68 -66.59
N ARG A 6 3.38 10.42 -66.14
CA ARG A 6 2.40 9.99 -65.10
C ARG A 6 2.69 8.54 -64.69
N CYS A 7 3.55 8.40 -63.69
CA CYS A 7 3.21 7.95 -62.33
C CYS A 7 2.74 6.49 -62.27
N GLY A 8 3.71 5.58 -62.22
CA GLY A 8 3.48 4.24 -61.70
C GLY A 8 3.07 4.32 -60.24
N LEU A 9 1.89 3.80 -59.92
CA LEU A 9 1.45 3.61 -58.54
C LEU A 9 2.21 2.42 -57.95
N VAL A 10 3.34 2.70 -57.31
CA VAL A 10 4.04 1.75 -56.45
C VAL A 10 3.19 1.56 -55.19
N ALA A 11 2.69 0.35 -54.99
CA ALA A 11 2.07 -0.06 -53.74
C ALA A 11 3.13 -0.12 -52.64
N ALA A 12 3.09 0.83 -51.70
CA ALA A 12 3.87 0.79 -50.47
C ALA A 12 2.91 0.71 -49.27
N ALA A 13 2.56 -0.52 -48.89
CA ALA A 13 1.91 -0.79 -47.61
C ALA A 13 2.95 -0.59 -46.49
N LEU A 14 3.04 0.63 -45.94
CA LEU A 14 3.81 0.91 -44.73
C LEU A 14 3.06 0.30 -43.54
N VAL A 15 3.43 -0.93 -43.19
CA VAL A 15 3.08 -1.55 -41.90
C VAL A 15 3.82 -0.77 -40.80
N ALA A 16 3.20 0.27 -40.28
CA ALA A 16 3.63 0.91 -39.05
C ALA A 16 3.23 0.00 -37.87
N ALA A 17 4.01 -1.06 -37.64
CA ALA A 17 3.98 -1.78 -36.38
C ALA A 17 4.54 -0.85 -35.30
N GLY A 18 3.66 -0.01 -34.75
CA GLY A 18 3.97 0.77 -33.56
C GLY A 18 4.40 -0.20 -32.47
N ALA A 19 5.68 -0.14 -32.10
CA ALA A 19 6.15 -0.73 -30.86
C ALA A 19 5.51 0.05 -29.71
N SER A 20 4.29 -0.34 -29.35
CA SER A 20 3.66 0.06 -28.10
C SER A 20 4.57 -0.38 -26.97
N GLY A 21 5.43 0.52 -26.50
CA GLY A 21 6.24 0.28 -25.31
C GLY A 21 5.30 -0.18 -24.20
N MET A 22 5.51 -1.39 -23.69
CA MET A 22 4.73 -1.93 -22.59
C MET A 22 4.97 -1.05 -21.36
N ALA A 23 4.10 -0.07 -21.12
CA ALA A 23 4.10 0.68 -19.89
C ALA A 23 3.72 -0.29 -18.75
N SER A 24 4.73 -0.81 -18.05
CA SER A 24 4.49 -1.65 -16.87
C SER A 24 3.96 -0.76 -15.75
N ALA A 25 2.66 -0.89 -15.45
CA ALA A 25 1.97 -0.15 -14.39
C ALA A 25 2.15 -0.79 -12.99
N ALA A 26 3.27 -1.48 -12.77
CA ALA A 26 3.54 -2.14 -11.49
C ALA A 26 3.80 -1.12 -10.36
N ASP A 27 3.35 -1.46 -9.16
CA ASP A 27 3.64 -0.64 -7.97
C ASP A 27 5.12 -0.82 -7.58
N LYS A 28 5.79 0.29 -7.26
CA LYS A 28 7.09 0.22 -6.57
C LYS A 28 6.84 -0.12 -5.10
N LEU A 29 7.34 -1.26 -4.65
CA LEU A 29 7.28 -1.64 -3.24
C LEU A 29 8.40 -0.93 -2.46
N LEU A 30 8.03 -0.30 -1.35
CA LEU A 30 8.91 0.37 -0.41
C LEU A 30 8.85 -0.37 0.92
N THR A 31 10.01 -0.75 1.46
CA THR A 31 10.10 -1.30 2.81
C THR A 31 10.29 -0.16 3.78
N MET A 32 9.30 0.04 4.66
CA MET A 32 9.20 1.20 5.54
C MET A 32 9.28 0.77 7.01
N PRO A 33 9.93 1.56 7.88
CA PRO A 33 10.05 1.26 9.31
C PRO A 33 8.72 1.44 10.07
N ILE A 34 8.35 0.43 10.88
CA ILE A 34 7.11 0.42 11.67
C ILE A 34 7.16 1.46 12.78
N ASP A 35 8.25 1.50 13.54
CA ASP A 35 8.46 2.43 14.66
C ASP A 35 8.29 3.90 14.24
N LYS A 36 8.87 4.27 13.09
CA LYS A 36 8.74 5.62 12.53
C LYS A 36 7.29 5.96 12.18
N ALA A 37 6.52 5.00 11.66
CA ALA A 37 5.11 5.21 11.34
C ALA A 37 4.24 5.30 12.61
N LEU A 38 4.50 4.47 13.61
CA LEU A 38 3.81 4.51 14.91
C LEU A 38 4.18 5.75 15.75
N ALA A 39 5.34 6.37 15.50
CA ALA A 39 5.75 7.63 16.12
C ALA A 39 5.25 8.89 15.39
N SER A 40 4.58 8.74 14.23
CA SER A 40 4.10 9.88 13.43
C SER A 40 2.94 10.62 14.09
N GLU A 41 2.73 11.89 13.73
CA GLU A 41 1.57 12.67 14.23
C GLU A 41 0.24 11.98 13.91
N ALA A 42 0.12 11.37 12.73
CA ALA A 42 -1.07 10.61 12.35
C ALA A 42 -1.36 9.45 13.32
N ALA A 43 -0.32 8.81 13.88
CA ALA A 43 -0.47 7.70 14.81
C ALA A 43 -0.99 8.17 16.17
N LYS A 44 -0.48 9.30 16.67
CA LYS A 44 -0.89 9.87 17.97
C LYS A 44 -2.40 10.12 18.06
N GLU A 45 -3.03 10.48 16.95
CA GLU A 45 -4.46 10.77 16.89
C GLU A 45 -5.34 9.52 16.65
N ARG A 46 -4.77 8.44 16.08
CA ARG A 46 -5.56 7.36 15.48
C ARG A 46 -5.34 5.98 16.10
N ILE A 47 -4.18 5.75 16.70
CA ILE A 47 -3.83 4.47 17.30
C ILE A 47 -4.30 4.45 18.75
N ASP A 48 -5.15 3.48 19.07
CA ASP A 48 -5.55 3.23 20.46
C ASP A 48 -4.37 2.56 21.22
N PRO A 49 -3.81 3.21 22.25
CA PRO A 49 -2.69 2.64 23.01
C PRO A 49 -3.10 1.43 23.86
N ASN A 50 -4.40 1.21 24.09
CA ASN A 50 -4.88 0.09 24.93
C ASN A 50 -5.01 -1.22 24.16
N THR A 51 -5.00 -1.18 22.83
CA THR A 51 -5.04 -2.39 22.00
C THR A 51 -3.62 -2.89 21.75
N LYS A 52 -3.30 -4.09 22.23
CA LYS A 52 -1.98 -4.70 22.04
C LYS A 52 -1.73 -5.01 20.56
N LEU A 53 -0.63 -4.49 20.01
CA LEU A 53 -0.20 -4.72 18.63
C LEU A 53 1.06 -5.59 18.61
N LEU A 54 1.04 -6.71 17.89
CA LEU A 54 2.22 -7.56 17.67
C LEU A 54 2.43 -7.82 16.18
N PHE A 55 3.61 -7.44 15.69
CA PHE A 55 4.00 -7.54 14.29
C PHE A 55 4.75 -8.84 13.99
N GLY A 56 4.86 -9.20 12.72
CA GLY A 56 5.50 -10.45 12.29
C GLY A 56 4.61 -11.66 12.56
N PHE A 57 5.20 -12.77 13.01
CA PHE A 57 4.46 -13.97 13.42
C PHE A 57 4.29 -14.05 14.95
N ASN A 58 4.38 -12.90 15.63
CA ASN A 58 4.29 -12.85 17.09
C ASN A 58 2.86 -12.96 17.58
N LYS A 59 2.65 -13.82 18.58
CA LYS A 59 1.39 -14.03 19.29
C LYS A 59 1.69 -14.28 20.78
N PRO A 60 0.92 -13.70 21.72
CA PRO A 60 1.12 -13.96 23.13
C PRO A 60 0.58 -15.34 23.50
N GLU A 61 1.18 -15.95 24.53
CA GLU A 61 0.65 -17.16 25.13
C GLU A 61 -0.77 -16.92 25.68
N GLY A 62 -1.61 -17.96 25.65
CA GLY A 62 -2.99 -17.86 26.13
C GLY A 62 -3.94 -17.04 25.25
N ALA A 63 -3.52 -16.62 24.04
CA ALA A 63 -4.41 -15.97 23.08
C ALA A 63 -5.52 -16.91 22.60
N THR A 64 -6.77 -16.47 22.71
CA THR A 64 -7.98 -17.25 22.37
C THR A 64 -8.85 -16.54 21.32
N ALA A 65 -9.84 -17.26 20.78
CA ALA A 65 -10.80 -16.78 19.79
C ALA A 65 -10.17 -16.11 18.54
N PRO A 66 -9.20 -16.76 17.87
CA PRO A 66 -8.49 -16.14 16.75
C PRO A 66 -9.42 -15.88 15.57
N THR A 67 -9.41 -14.65 15.07
CA THR A 67 -10.11 -14.25 13.85
C THR A 67 -9.15 -13.57 12.88
N SER A 68 -8.89 -14.19 11.72
CA SER A 68 -8.06 -13.56 10.68
C SER A 68 -8.80 -12.38 10.03
N TYR A 69 -8.10 -11.28 9.81
CA TYR A 69 -8.62 -10.11 9.12
C TYR A 69 -7.57 -9.50 8.19
N LYS A 70 -8.04 -8.95 7.06
CA LYS A 70 -7.22 -8.26 6.06
C LYS A 70 -7.78 -6.86 5.86
N THR A 71 -6.91 -5.87 5.75
CA THR A 71 -7.29 -4.50 5.44
C THR A 71 -6.38 -3.94 4.35
N VAL A 72 -6.93 -3.06 3.52
CA VAL A 72 -6.19 -2.33 2.49
C VAL A 72 -6.59 -0.88 2.54
N LYS A 73 -5.63 0.01 2.74
CA LYS A 73 -5.83 1.46 2.71
C LYS A 73 -5.03 2.07 1.57
N ARG A 74 -5.57 3.13 0.97
CA ARG A 74 -4.95 3.85 -0.14
C ARG A 74 -5.21 5.34 -0.03
N VAL A 75 -4.24 6.14 -0.46
CA VAL A 75 -4.38 7.59 -0.59
C VAL A 75 -3.94 8.02 -1.99
N ARG A 76 -4.67 8.98 -2.58
CA ARG A 76 -4.27 9.62 -3.85
C ARG A 76 -2.95 10.35 -3.63
N ARG A 77 -2.00 10.18 -4.56
CA ARG A 77 -0.82 11.05 -4.60
C ARG A 77 -1.25 12.42 -5.14
N PRO A 78 -0.74 13.54 -4.57
CA PRO A 78 -1.00 14.86 -5.12
C PRO A 78 -0.48 14.94 -6.57
N VAL A 79 -1.37 15.25 -7.53
CA VAL A 79 -1.03 15.36 -8.97
C VAL A 79 -0.83 16.80 -9.42
N SER A 80 -1.45 17.78 -8.75
CA SER A 80 -1.35 19.18 -9.11
C SER A 80 -0.04 19.78 -8.61
N GLN A 81 0.69 20.45 -9.50
CA GLN A 81 1.87 21.23 -9.17
C GLN A 81 1.42 22.66 -8.89
N VAL A 82 1.16 22.97 -7.62
CA VAL A 82 1.08 24.37 -7.18
C VAL A 82 2.51 24.75 -6.77
N PRO A 83 3.16 25.72 -7.44
CA PRO A 83 4.43 26.25 -6.99
C PRO A 83 4.33 26.66 -5.51
N ASP A 84 5.35 26.32 -4.72
CA ASP A 84 5.52 26.74 -3.32
C ASP A 84 4.56 26.16 -2.26
N ALA A 85 3.72 25.17 -2.60
CA ALA A 85 2.93 24.43 -1.61
C ALA A 85 3.71 23.21 -1.04
N PRO A 86 3.87 23.08 0.30
CA PRO A 86 4.41 21.87 0.92
C PRO A 86 3.55 20.66 0.52
N ARG A 87 4.18 19.61 -0.01
CA ARG A 87 3.50 18.37 -0.37
C ARG A 87 3.96 17.25 0.55
N PRO A 88 3.04 16.35 0.97
CA PRO A 88 3.44 15.19 1.74
C PRO A 88 4.37 14.32 0.88
N THR A 89 5.49 13.90 1.46
CA THR A 89 6.42 12.97 0.82
C THR A 89 5.78 11.59 0.69
N ASP A 90 6.31 10.75 -0.20
CA ASP A 90 5.87 9.35 -0.30
C ASP A 90 5.98 8.65 1.06
N GLU A 91 7.00 8.96 1.86
CA GLU A 91 7.16 8.45 3.22
C GLU A 91 6.02 8.89 4.15
N GLN A 92 5.68 10.19 4.17
CA GLN A 92 4.57 10.69 5.00
C GLN A 92 3.23 10.08 4.60
N LEU A 93 3.02 9.86 3.30
CA LEU A 93 1.83 9.18 2.79
C LEU A 93 1.83 7.69 3.19
N CYS A 94 2.97 7.00 3.10
CA CYS A 94 3.10 5.61 3.57
C CYS A 94 2.77 5.49 5.06
N GLN A 95 3.34 6.36 5.90
CA GLN A 95 3.06 6.38 7.34
C GLN A 95 1.57 6.62 7.61
N THR A 96 0.97 7.59 6.93
CA THR A 96 -0.47 7.91 7.07
C THR A 96 -1.34 6.70 6.74
N VAL A 97 -1.06 6.04 5.62
CA VAL A 97 -1.86 4.90 5.15
C VAL A 97 -1.62 3.65 6.02
N PHE A 98 -0.39 3.44 6.50
CA PHE A 98 -0.07 2.40 7.47
C PHE A 98 -0.86 2.59 8.77
N VAL A 99 -0.86 3.81 9.32
CA VAL A 99 -1.62 4.15 10.54
C VAL A 99 -3.11 3.91 10.34
N GLN A 100 -3.67 4.31 9.19
CA GLN A 100 -5.07 4.03 8.86
C GLN A 100 -5.37 2.53 8.80
N ALA A 101 -4.42 1.72 8.30
CA ALA A 101 -4.58 0.27 8.25
C ALA A 101 -4.53 -0.33 9.67
N VAL A 102 -3.58 0.08 10.52
CA VAL A 102 -3.50 -0.38 11.91
C VAL A 102 -4.75 0.02 12.70
N GLN A 103 -5.22 1.26 12.55
CA GLN A 103 -6.46 1.74 13.18
C GLN A 103 -7.67 0.86 12.79
N ASP A 104 -7.79 0.50 11.52
CA ASP A 104 -8.85 -0.38 11.03
C ASP A 104 -8.80 -1.78 11.65
N LEU A 105 -7.59 -2.33 11.85
CA LEU A 105 -7.40 -3.59 12.58
C LEU A 105 -7.86 -3.46 14.04
N GLN A 106 -7.52 -2.36 14.72
CA GLN A 106 -7.93 -2.12 16.11
C GLN A 106 -9.45 -1.98 16.23
N GLN A 107 -10.08 -1.20 15.34
CA GLN A 107 -11.53 -1.06 15.28
C GLN A 107 -12.21 -2.40 15.03
N ARG A 108 -11.66 -3.23 14.14
CA ARG A 108 -12.18 -4.57 13.89
C ARG A 108 -12.01 -5.50 15.09
N ALA A 109 -10.88 -5.43 15.79
CA ALA A 109 -10.67 -6.17 17.02
C ALA A 109 -11.74 -5.83 18.07
N ALA A 110 -11.96 -4.54 18.31
CA ALA A 110 -12.99 -4.08 19.25
C ALA A 110 -14.39 -4.58 18.86
N GLN A 111 -14.77 -4.49 17.58
CA GLN A 111 -16.05 -5.02 17.08
C GLN A 111 -16.19 -6.53 17.26
N ALA A 112 -15.09 -7.28 17.15
CA ALA A 112 -15.05 -8.72 17.37
C ALA A 112 -14.92 -9.11 18.85
N GLY A 113 -14.93 -8.13 19.77
CA GLY A 113 -14.70 -8.33 21.20
C GLY A 113 -13.28 -8.81 21.53
N SER A 114 -12.33 -8.64 20.61
CA SER A 114 -10.89 -8.91 20.79
C SER A 114 -10.20 -7.67 21.36
N ASN A 115 -9.15 -7.87 22.15
CA ASN A 115 -8.35 -6.79 22.78
C ASN A 115 -6.90 -6.74 22.29
N ALA A 116 -6.51 -7.65 21.39
CA ALA A 116 -5.19 -7.66 20.78
C ALA A 116 -5.28 -7.95 19.27
N VAL A 117 -4.40 -7.29 18.52
CA VAL A 117 -4.15 -7.51 17.10
C VAL A 117 -2.73 -8.06 16.99
N VAL A 118 -2.61 -9.29 16.53
CA VAL A 118 -1.36 -10.04 16.52
C VAL A 118 -1.06 -10.58 15.13
N GLU A 119 0.14 -11.10 14.94
CA GLU A 119 0.60 -11.59 13.64
C GLU A 119 0.41 -10.55 12.51
N ILE A 120 0.60 -9.27 12.81
CA ILE A 120 0.42 -8.16 11.85
C ILE A 120 1.54 -8.23 10.81
N ARG A 121 1.16 -8.49 9.56
CA ARG A 121 2.07 -8.70 8.43
C ARG A 121 1.60 -7.91 7.22
N SER A 122 2.52 -7.54 6.35
CA SER A 122 2.14 -6.92 5.08
C SER A 122 1.54 -7.97 4.17
N ASN A 123 0.54 -7.59 3.36
CA ASN A 123 -0.20 -8.47 2.46
C ASN A 123 -0.58 -7.74 1.16
N TRP A 124 0.36 -7.00 0.56
CA TRP A 124 0.04 -6.22 -0.64
C TRP A 124 -0.22 -7.14 -1.82
N LYS A 125 -1.45 -7.10 -2.36
CA LYS A 125 -1.91 -8.01 -3.42
C LYS A 125 -1.71 -9.50 -3.06
N ASP A 126 -1.98 -9.82 -1.80
CA ASP A 126 -1.84 -11.18 -1.24
C ASP A 126 -0.42 -11.76 -1.25
N ASP A 127 0.59 -10.89 -1.39
CA ASP A 127 1.99 -11.21 -1.12
C ASP A 127 2.30 -10.94 0.36
N GLU A 128 2.33 -12.02 1.15
CA GLU A 128 2.55 -11.95 2.60
C GLU A 128 4.03 -11.82 2.93
N THR A 129 4.41 -10.70 3.55
CA THR A 129 5.75 -10.51 4.11
C THR A 129 5.65 -10.19 5.60
N ALA A 130 6.31 -11.01 6.42
CA ALA A 130 6.37 -10.84 7.86
C ALA A 130 7.65 -10.11 8.28
N SER A 131 7.52 -9.11 9.13
CA SER A 131 8.63 -8.43 9.79
C SER A 131 8.13 -7.77 11.07
N GLU A 132 8.99 -7.72 12.08
CA GLU A 132 8.69 -7.06 13.35
C GLU A 132 9.00 -5.55 13.30
N THR A 133 9.84 -5.14 12.34
CA THR A 133 10.40 -3.79 12.28
C THR A 133 10.01 -3.03 11.02
N THR A 134 9.51 -3.71 9.99
CA THR A 134 9.18 -3.09 8.70
C THR A 134 7.85 -3.52 8.12
N TYR A 135 7.23 -2.68 7.30
CA TYR A 135 6.05 -2.99 6.49
C TYR A 135 6.27 -2.62 5.02
N VAL A 136 5.46 -3.20 4.13
CA VAL A 136 5.45 -2.89 2.70
C VAL A 136 4.45 -1.77 2.42
N CYS A 137 4.96 -0.70 1.83
CA CYS A 137 4.18 0.38 1.24
C CYS A 137 4.29 0.33 -0.28
N ALA A 138 3.16 0.24 -0.97
CA ALA A 138 3.12 0.19 -2.42
C ALA A 138 2.87 1.57 -3.01
N LYS A 139 3.81 2.04 -3.82
CA LYS A 139 3.73 3.28 -4.56
C LYS A 139 3.37 2.99 -6.02
N GLY A 140 2.13 3.25 -6.38
CA GLY A 140 1.65 3.23 -7.75
C GLY A 140 1.75 4.59 -8.43
N ALA A 141 1.31 4.67 -9.68
CA ALA A 141 1.30 5.90 -10.45
C ALA A 141 0.39 6.99 -9.86
N ALA A 142 -0.78 6.62 -9.33
CA ALA A 142 -1.76 7.57 -8.80
C ALA A 142 -2.01 7.44 -7.28
N TYR A 143 -1.58 6.35 -6.67
CA TYR A 143 -1.90 6.03 -5.28
C TYR A 143 -0.70 5.50 -4.52
N ILE A 144 -0.71 5.72 -3.21
CA ILE A 144 0.08 4.97 -2.24
C ILE A 144 -0.87 4.08 -1.45
N GLY A 145 -0.46 2.84 -1.18
CA GLY A 145 -1.27 1.89 -0.44
C GLY A 145 -0.47 1.01 0.51
N VAL A 146 -1.15 0.57 1.57
CA VAL A 146 -0.67 -0.43 2.52
C VAL A 146 -1.77 -1.46 2.68
N ALA A 147 -1.39 -2.73 2.68
CA ALA A 147 -2.29 -3.83 2.99
C ALA A 147 -1.69 -4.64 4.14
N LEU A 148 -2.49 -4.89 5.17
CA LEU A 148 -2.09 -5.67 6.33
C LEU A 148 -3.01 -6.87 6.49
N LYS A 149 -2.44 -7.99 6.94
CA LYS A 149 -3.17 -9.14 7.46
C LYS A 149 -2.78 -9.31 8.93
N ALA A 150 -3.75 -9.63 9.76
CA ALA A 150 -3.53 -9.88 11.18
C ALA A 150 -4.53 -10.91 11.72
N THR A 151 -4.24 -11.40 12.92
CA THR A 151 -5.14 -12.22 13.73
C THR A 151 -5.63 -11.38 14.90
N LEU A 152 -6.95 -11.29 15.07
CA LEU A 152 -7.59 -10.63 16.19
C LEU A 152 -7.81 -11.68 17.27
N VAL A 153 -7.38 -11.40 18.50
CA VAL A 153 -7.43 -12.37 19.59
C VAL A 153 -7.88 -11.72 20.89
N LYS A 154 -8.41 -12.55 21.80
CA LYS A 154 -8.56 -12.20 23.21
C LYS A 154 -7.33 -12.68 23.98
N THR A 155 -6.72 -11.79 24.74
CA THR A 155 -5.68 -12.13 25.72
C THR A 155 -6.24 -11.97 27.13
N GLY A 156 -5.95 -12.93 28.01
CA GLY A 156 -6.14 -12.76 29.45
C GLY A 156 -5.21 -11.66 29.94
N GLY A 157 -5.76 -10.67 30.65
CA GLY A 157 -4.98 -9.67 31.37
C GLY A 157 -4.36 -10.26 32.63
#